data_AF-A0A2H3IDN3-F1
#
_entry.id   AF-A0A2H3IDN3-F1
#
_cell.length_a   1.000
_cell.length_b   1.000
_cell.length_c   1.000
_cell.angle_alpha   90.00
_cell.angle_beta   90.00
_cell.angle_gamma   90.00
#
_symmetry.space_group_name_H-M   'P 1'
#
loop_
_entity.id
_entity.type
_entity.pdbx_description
1 polymer ?
#
loop_
_entity_poly.entity_id
_entity_poly.type
_entity_poly.pdbx_seq_one_letter_code
_entity_poly.pdbx_strand_id
1 'polypeptide(L)'
;MIPQFLKTSLSGVLPTGAQLKAATIDPQKLLNGWNKTYDVSFERIGSQVTDVKSWMAPVTPNDRIFEIIGSYAYRVGFSMLQGDMNRYKRLIPSNQNPKDPGVINKMIDAAMAGNIKGAKETLGVLQKIIGVFNYLNHEHLQGALSTARQDLVAEIGKADKYMPELKGILDIWKEFESDYYARAVDKATEYMLARITRINCQMPLGGTLNNPAVAMLIDGAARLKEAMNRIELSALIGKGRNGYNQGVCTELHRY
;
A
#
# COMPACT_ATOMS: atom_id res chain seq x y z
N MET A 1 -7.31 -1.82 2.98
CA MET A 1 -8.07 -0.57 2.89
C MET A 1 -9.34 -0.57 3.74
N ILE A 2 -10.46 -1.20 3.33
CA ILE A 2 -11.76 -1.04 4.03
C ILE A 2 -11.75 -1.34 5.53
N PRO A 3 -11.15 -2.43 6.03
CA PRO A 3 -11.07 -2.64 7.48
C PRO A 3 -10.34 -1.50 8.23
N GLN A 4 -9.32 -0.89 7.62
CA GLN A 4 -8.63 0.27 8.21
C GLN A 4 -9.47 1.54 8.10
N PHE A 5 -10.24 1.72 7.03
CA PHE A 5 -11.19 2.82 6.90
C PHE A 5 -12.24 2.77 8.01
N LEU A 6 -12.87 1.61 8.21
CA LEU A 6 -13.87 1.42 9.26
C LEU A 6 -13.24 1.60 10.66
N LYS A 7 -12.01 1.14 10.87
CA LYS A 7 -11.30 1.43 12.12
C LYS A 7 -11.05 2.93 12.31
N THR A 8 -10.69 3.64 11.25
CA THR A 8 -10.46 5.09 11.27
C THR A 8 -11.75 5.85 11.58
N SER A 9 -12.87 5.48 10.95
CA SER A 9 -14.16 6.13 11.16
C SER A 9 -14.68 5.99 12.58
N LEU A 10 -14.31 4.90 13.27
CA LEU A 10 -14.67 4.66 14.67
C LEU A 10 -13.70 5.29 15.67
N SER A 11 -12.40 5.22 15.40
CA SER A 11 -11.36 5.64 16.36
C SER A 11 -10.93 7.10 16.23
N GLY A 12 -11.17 7.72 15.08
CA GLY A 12 -10.63 9.05 14.77
C GLY A 12 -9.12 9.06 14.53
N VAL A 13 -8.48 7.88 14.38
CA VAL A 13 -7.05 7.76 14.14
C VAL A 13 -6.79 7.31 12.71
N LEU A 14 -6.09 8.16 11.94
CA LEU A 14 -5.69 7.89 10.57
C LEU A 14 -4.58 6.83 10.49
N PRO A 15 -4.37 6.16 9.34
CA PRO A 15 -3.31 5.16 9.15
C PRO A 15 -1.88 5.58 9.57
N THR A 16 -1.52 6.85 9.44
CA THR A 16 -0.25 7.42 9.92
C THR A 16 -0.18 7.61 11.43
N GLY A 17 -1.31 7.53 12.13
CA GLY A 17 -1.46 7.87 13.55
C GLY A 17 -1.93 9.31 13.79
N ALA A 18 -2.07 10.12 12.74
CA ALA A 18 -2.66 11.45 12.85
C ALA A 18 -4.13 11.41 13.32
N GLN A 19 -4.58 12.48 13.95
CA GLN A 19 -5.98 12.63 14.36
C GLN A 19 -6.83 13.07 13.16
N LEU A 20 -7.99 12.45 13.01
CA LEU A 20 -9.02 12.78 12.03
C LEU A 20 -9.65 14.14 12.37
N LYS A 21 -9.86 14.99 11.36
CA LYS A 21 -10.53 16.28 11.56
C LYS A 21 -12.05 16.15 11.51
N ALA A 22 -12.56 15.29 10.61
CA ALA A 22 -13.96 14.92 10.54
C ALA A 22 -14.42 14.25 11.85
N ALA A 23 -15.71 14.40 12.16
CA ALA A 23 -16.31 13.72 13.29
C ALA A 23 -16.32 12.20 13.05
N THR A 24 -16.02 11.43 14.10
CA THR A 24 -16.13 9.97 14.07
C THR A 24 -17.58 9.52 13.93
N ILE A 25 -17.80 8.32 13.42
CA ILE A 25 -19.13 7.70 13.33
C ILE A 25 -19.40 6.91 14.61
N ASP A 26 -20.62 7.04 15.13
CA ASP A 26 -21.10 6.20 16.23
C ASP A 26 -21.06 4.71 15.84
N PRO A 27 -20.49 3.82 16.68
CA PRO A 27 -20.37 2.41 16.35
C PRO A 27 -21.68 1.71 15.98
N GLN A 28 -22.77 2.04 16.69
CA GLN A 28 -24.08 1.45 16.42
C GLN A 28 -24.64 1.95 15.09
N LYS A 29 -24.47 3.23 14.79
CA LYS A 29 -24.84 3.79 13.47
C LYS A 29 -24.05 3.16 12.34
N LEU A 30 -22.73 2.95 12.50
CA LEU A 30 -21.92 2.29 11.48
C LEU A 30 -22.42 0.86 11.22
N LEU A 31 -22.67 0.08 12.28
CA LEU A 31 -23.22 -1.27 12.17
C LEU A 31 -24.57 -1.28 11.46
N ASN A 32 -25.45 -0.34 11.81
CA ASN A 32 -26.80 -0.26 11.25
C ASN A 32 -26.84 0.25 9.81
N GLY A 33 -25.84 1.03 9.37
CA GLY A 33 -25.82 1.62 8.03
C GLY A 33 -24.96 0.87 7.02
N TRP A 34 -23.81 0.30 7.43
CA TRP A 34 -22.78 -0.16 6.49
C TRP A 34 -23.22 -1.30 5.57
N ASN A 35 -24.01 -2.23 6.09
CA ASN A 35 -24.58 -3.36 5.36
C ASN A 35 -26.09 -3.22 5.15
N LYS A 36 -26.65 -2.02 5.34
CA LYS A 36 -28.07 -1.76 5.09
C LYS A 36 -28.30 -1.60 3.60
N THR A 37 -29.35 -2.24 3.09
CA THR A 37 -29.78 -2.07 1.71
C THR A 37 -30.23 -0.63 1.49
N TYR A 38 -29.87 -0.05 0.35
CA TYR A 38 -30.40 1.25 -0.03
C TYR A 38 -31.90 1.18 -0.35
N ASP A 39 -32.65 2.17 0.16
CA ASP A 39 -34.06 2.38 -0.18
C ASP A 39 -34.23 3.03 -1.57
N VAL A 40 -33.13 3.30 -2.26
CA VAL A 40 -33.07 3.88 -3.60
C VAL A 40 -32.25 2.98 -4.53
N SER A 41 -32.61 2.99 -5.81
CA SER A 41 -31.85 2.29 -6.85
C SER A 41 -30.74 3.16 -7.39
N PHE A 42 -29.57 2.57 -7.60
CA PHE A 42 -28.45 3.21 -8.28
C PHE A 42 -28.10 2.47 -9.56
N GLU A 43 -27.40 3.17 -10.45
CA GLU A 43 -26.74 2.54 -11.58
C GLU A 43 -25.82 1.41 -11.10
N ARG A 44 -25.74 0.37 -11.93
CA ARG A 44 -24.91 -0.80 -11.68
C ARG A 44 -23.43 -0.40 -11.74
N ILE A 45 -22.65 -0.96 -10.83
CA ILE A 45 -21.20 -0.85 -10.86
C ILE A 45 -20.67 -2.00 -11.72
N GLY A 46 -19.88 -1.69 -12.75
CA GLY A 46 -19.27 -2.69 -13.62
C GLY A 46 -20.26 -3.44 -14.54
N SER A 47 -19.78 -4.52 -15.14
CA SER A 47 -20.53 -5.36 -16.08
C SER A 47 -21.41 -6.39 -15.38
N GLN A 48 -22.48 -6.86 -16.03
CA GLN A 48 -23.26 -7.97 -15.48
C GLN A 48 -22.43 -9.27 -15.50
N VAL A 49 -22.35 -9.95 -14.36
CA VAL A 49 -21.72 -11.26 -14.25
C VAL A 49 -22.84 -12.30 -14.17
N THR A 50 -22.95 -13.14 -15.20
CA THR A 50 -24.01 -14.18 -15.31
C THR A 50 -23.47 -15.60 -15.18
N ASP A 51 -22.16 -15.78 -15.26
CA ASP A 51 -21.44 -17.05 -15.28
C ASP A 51 -20.86 -17.44 -13.91
N VAL A 52 -20.90 -16.54 -12.91
CA VAL A 52 -20.45 -16.81 -11.53
C VAL A 52 -21.65 -16.97 -10.61
N LYS A 53 -21.95 -18.22 -10.22
CA LYS A 53 -23.13 -18.58 -9.40
C LYS A 53 -23.20 -17.85 -8.05
N SER A 54 -22.07 -17.45 -7.48
CA SER A 54 -22.00 -16.77 -6.19
C SER A 54 -22.01 -15.23 -6.28
N TRP A 55 -22.08 -14.66 -7.49
CA TRP A 55 -22.13 -13.21 -7.66
C TRP A 55 -23.55 -12.70 -7.38
N MET A 56 -23.65 -11.64 -6.59
CA MET A 56 -24.91 -10.95 -6.27
C MET A 56 -24.76 -9.47 -6.62
N ALA A 57 -25.88 -8.82 -6.95
CA ALA A 57 -25.88 -7.39 -7.22
C ALA A 57 -25.50 -6.59 -5.96
N PRO A 58 -24.66 -5.55 -6.07
CA PRO A 58 -24.21 -4.79 -4.91
C PRO A 58 -25.27 -3.76 -4.48
N VAL A 59 -25.97 -4.06 -3.39
CA VAL A 59 -27.14 -3.30 -2.91
C VAL A 59 -26.93 -2.59 -1.57
N THR A 60 -25.80 -2.82 -0.91
CA THR A 60 -25.39 -2.12 0.33
C THR A 60 -24.18 -1.22 0.09
N PRO A 61 -23.88 -0.25 0.97
CA PRO A 61 -22.63 0.51 0.90
C PRO A 61 -21.40 -0.40 0.81
N ASN A 62 -21.35 -1.43 1.67
CA ASN A 62 -20.28 -2.40 1.69
C ASN A 62 -20.10 -3.10 0.33
N ASP A 63 -21.17 -3.68 -0.21
CA ASP A 63 -21.09 -4.46 -1.46
C ASP A 63 -20.63 -3.59 -2.62
N ARG A 64 -21.14 -2.35 -2.70
CA ARG A 64 -20.83 -1.41 -3.78
C ARG A 64 -19.35 -1.01 -3.77
N ILE A 65 -18.79 -0.77 -2.60
CA ILE A 65 -17.37 -0.46 -2.44
C ILE A 65 -16.48 -1.67 -2.76
N PHE A 66 -16.86 -2.86 -2.31
CA PHE A 66 -16.16 -4.09 -2.65
C PHE A 66 -16.24 -4.40 -4.15
N GLU A 67 -17.32 -3.99 -4.82
CA GLU A 67 -17.45 -4.14 -6.26
C GLU A 67 -16.33 -3.41 -7.00
N ILE A 68 -16.04 -2.16 -6.61
CA ILE A 68 -14.99 -1.32 -7.21
C ILE A 68 -13.57 -1.83 -6.92
N ILE A 69 -13.33 -2.39 -5.72
CA ILE A 69 -11.97 -2.75 -5.28
C ILE A 69 -11.45 -4.03 -5.94
N GLY A 70 -12.32 -4.85 -6.52
CA GLY A 70 -11.86 -6.01 -7.29
C GLY A 70 -12.86 -7.15 -7.40
N SER A 71 -14.12 -6.84 -7.68
CA SER A 71 -15.10 -7.87 -8.06
C SER A 71 -14.88 -8.42 -9.47
N TYR A 72 -15.58 -9.51 -9.78
CA TYR A 72 -15.64 -10.06 -11.12
C TYR A 72 -16.23 -9.09 -12.16
N ALA A 73 -17.10 -8.16 -11.73
CA ALA A 73 -17.80 -7.20 -12.60
C ALA A 73 -16.98 -5.95 -12.91
N TYR A 74 -16.06 -5.57 -12.02
CA TYR A 74 -15.26 -4.35 -12.13
C TYR A 74 -13.79 -4.71 -12.41
N ARG A 75 -13.52 -5.16 -13.64
CA ARG A 75 -12.18 -5.59 -14.09
C ARG A 75 -11.34 -4.47 -14.70
N VAL A 76 -11.65 -3.20 -14.43
CA VAL A 76 -11.05 -2.11 -15.18
C VAL A 76 -9.53 -2.02 -14.95
N GLY A 77 -8.81 -2.00 -16.08
CA GLY A 77 -7.55 -1.30 -16.30
C GLY A 77 -6.30 -1.72 -15.53
N PHE A 78 -6.34 -2.67 -14.61
CA PHE A 78 -5.12 -3.24 -14.02
C PHE A 78 -4.62 -4.44 -14.84
N SER A 79 -3.38 -4.38 -15.33
CA SER A 79 -2.76 -5.54 -15.98
C SER A 79 -2.43 -6.63 -14.96
N MET A 80 -2.50 -7.89 -15.40
CA MET A 80 -2.13 -9.03 -14.56
C MET A 80 -0.64 -8.94 -14.18
N LEU A 81 -0.37 -9.09 -12.88
CA LEU A 81 0.98 -9.18 -12.34
C LEU A 81 1.34 -10.64 -12.07
N GLN A 82 2.62 -10.98 -12.19
CA GLN A 82 3.14 -12.23 -11.67
C GLN A 82 2.78 -12.38 -10.19
N GLY A 83 2.45 -13.60 -9.74
CA GLY A 83 1.89 -13.84 -8.41
C GLY A 83 2.71 -13.25 -7.25
N ASP A 84 4.05 -13.32 -7.34
CA ASP A 84 4.92 -12.73 -6.32
C ASP A 84 4.87 -11.20 -6.32
N MET A 85 4.86 -10.53 -7.48
CA MET A 85 4.68 -9.06 -7.53
C MET A 85 3.29 -8.64 -7.02
N ASN A 86 2.25 -9.42 -7.34
CA ASN A 86 0.90 -9.16 -6.85
C ASN A 86 0.80 -9.28 -5.32
N ARG A 87 1.58 -10.19 -4.71
CA ARG A 87 1.72 -10.27 -3.25
C ARG A 87 2.29 -8.98 -2.66
N TYR A 88 3.32 -8.39 -3.26
CA TYR A 88 3.90 -7.13 -2.79
C TYR A 88 2.92 -5.96 -2.96
N LYS A 89 2.22 -5.89 -4.10
CA LYS A 89 1.14 -4.93 -4.37
C LYS A 89 0.03 -5.00 -3.31
N ARG A 90 -0.25 -6.17 -2.74
CA ARG A 90 -1.21 -6.33 -1.62
C ARG A 90 -0.63 -5.93 -0.26
N LEU A 91 0.59 -6.37 0.05
CA LEU A 91 1.18 -6.21 1.39
C LEU A 91 1.49 -4.75 1.73
N ILE A 92 2.07 -4.00 0.78
CA ILE A 92 2.51 -2.61 1.01
C ILE A 92 1.33 -1.71 1.42
N PRO A 93 0.21 -1.63 0.65
CA PRO A 93 -0.95 -0.84 1.07
C PRO A 93 -1.63 -1.39 2.33
N SER A 94 -1.48 -2.68 2.63
CA SER A 94 -2.03 -3.28 3.85
C SER A 94 -1.22 -2.98 5.12
N ASN A 95 -0.21 -2.10 5.03
CA ASN A 95 0.73 -1.77 6.12
C ASN A 95 1.47 -3.03 6.65
N GLN A 96 1.70 -4.01 5.78
CA GLN A 96 2.43 -5.23 6.10
C GLN A 96 3.83 -5.20 5.48
N ASN A 97 4.78 -5.86 6.13
CA ASN A 97 6.14 -5.97 5.61
C ASN A 97 6.14 -6.83 4.32
N PRO A 98 6.78 -6.39 3.22
CA PRO A 98 6.83 -7.15 1.96
C PRO A 98 7.48 -8.54 2.11
N LYS A 99 8.50 -8.60 2.98
CA LYS A 99 9.17 -9.80 3.44
C LYS A 99 9.39 -9.69 4.95
N ASP A 100 9.49 -10.83 5.63
CA ASP A 100 9.83 -10.85 7.04
C ASP A 100 11.22 -10.21 7.28
N PRO A 101 11.36 -9.26 8.24
CA PRO A 101 12.64 -8.63 8.56
C PRO A 101 13.74 -9.61 8.96
N GLY A 102 13.42 -10.66 9.73
CA GLY A 102 14.39 -11.67 10.15
C GLY A 102 14.90 -12.49 8.98
N VAL A 103 14.01 -12.85 8.05
CA VAL A 103 14.36 -13.58 6.83
C VAL A 103 15.29 -12.75 5.93
N ILE A 104 14.97 -11.48 5.67
CA ILE A 104 15.84 -10.66 4.83
C ILE A 104 17.18 -10.36 5.51
N ASN A 105 17.20 -10.18 6.84
CA ASN A 105 18.44 -9.98 7.57
C ASN A 105 19.36 -11.20 7.44
N LYS A 106 18.82 -12.43 7.53
CA LYS A 106 19.59 -13.65 7.27
C LYS A 106 20.13 -13.73 5.83
N MET A 107 19.36 -13.25 4.85
CA MET A 107 19.82 -13.19 3.45
C MET A 107 20.97 -12.19 3.27
N ILE A 108 20.91 -11.04 3.97
CA ILE A 108 21.99 -10.06 4.02
C ILE A 108 23.22 -10.68 4.69
N ASP A 109 23.07 -11.29 5.86
CA ASP A 109 24.19 -11.92 6.59
C ASP A 109 24.86 -13.01 5.74
N ALA A 110 24.08 -13.84 5.05
CA ALA A 110 24.60 -14.84 4.12
C ALA A 110 25.36 -14.21 2.94
N ALA A 111 24.86 -13.10 2.39
CA ALA A 111 25.53 -12.36 1.34
C ALA A 111 26.87 -11.78 1.82
N MET A 112 26.91 -11.26 3.05
CA MET A 112 28.13 -10.78 3.69
C MET A 112 29.17 -11.89 3.85
N ALA A 113 28.72 -13.13 4.07
CA ALA A 113 29.57 -14.33 4.09
C ALA A 113 29.95 -14.88 2.69
N GLY A 114 29.57 -14.21 1.59
CA GLY A 114 29.90 -14.62 0.22
C GLY A 114 28.83 -15.36 -0.55
N ASN A 115 27.62 -15.49 -0.01
CA ASN A 115 26.52 -16.13 -0.70
C ASN A 115 25.89 -15.21 -1.76
N ILE A 116 26.26 -15.41 -3.02
CA ILE A 116 25.70 -14.68 -4.18
C ILE A 116 24.17 -14.81 -4.27
N LYS A 117 23.60 -15.97 -3.93
CA LYS A 117 22.15 -16.17 -3.94
C LYS A 117 21.47 -15.27 -2.90
N GLY A 118 22.05 -15.18 -1.70
CA GLY A 118 21.57 -14.26 -0.66
C GLY A 118 21.57 -12.80 -1.11
N ALA A 119 22.63 -12.37 -1.84
CA ALA A 119 22.70 -11.03 -2.40
C ALA A 119 21.59 -10.77 -3.43
N LYS A 120 21.43 -11.69 -4.40
CA LYS A 120 20.39 -11.60 -5.44
C LYS A 120 18.98 -11.61 -4.86
N GLU A 121 18.70 -12.47 -3.89
CA GLU A 121 17.39 -12.54 -3.25
C GLU A 121 17.08 -11.27 -2.45
N THR A 122 18.05 -10.74 -1.71
CA THR A 122 17.90 -9.47 -0.99
C THR A 122 17.58 -8.34 -1.95
N LEU A 123 18.38 -8.14 -2.99
CA LEU A 123 18.17 -7.10 -3.98
C LEU A 123 16.83 -7.28 -4.71
N GLY A 124 16.46 -8.51 -5.04
CA GLY A 124 15.18 -8.82 -5.69
C GLY A 124 13.96 -8.44 -4.85
N VAL A 125 14.02 -8.62 -3.52
CA VAL A 125 12.96 -8.15 -2.60
C VAL A 125 12.84 -6.62 -2.67
N LEU A 126 13.96 -5.91 -2.56
CA LEU A 126 13.98 -4.44 -2.56
C LEU A 126 13.54 -3.85 -3.91
N GLN A 127 13.99 -4.44 -5.02
CA GLN A 127 13.58 -4.07 -6.38
C GLN A 127 12.07 -4.22 -6.58
N LYS A 128 11.45 -5.28 -6.05
CA LYS A 128 10.00 -5.49 -6.15
C LYS A 128 9.19 -4.40 -5.46
N ILE A 129 9.69 -3.84 -4.36
CA ILE A 129 9.04 -2.72 -3.67
C ILE A 129 8.94 -1.53 -4.63
N ILE A 130 10.04 -1.13 -5.27
CA ILE A 130 10.05 -0.07 -6.29
C ILE A 130 9.16 -0.45 -7.49
N GLY A 131 9.23 -1.71 -7.91
CA GLY A 131 8.40 -2.25 -9.00
C GLY A 131 6.90 -2.08 -8.78
N VAL A 132 6.41 -2.20 -7.53
CA VAL A 132 5.00 -1.94 -7.19
C VAL A 132 4.63 -0.48 -7.47
N PHE A 133 5.45 0.49 -7.04
CA PHE A 133 5.15 1.90 -7.28
C PHE A 133 5.28 2.28 -8.75
N ASN A 134 6.29 1.76 -9.45
CA ASN A 134 6.40 1.93 -10.90
C ASN A 134 5.17 1.38 -11.64
N TYR A 135 4.65 0.22 -11.22
CA TYR A 135 3.43 -0.35 -11.78
C TYR A 135 2.21 0.55 -11.51
N LEU A 136 2.04 1.01 -10.27
CA LEU A 136 0.91 1.88 -9.91
C LEU A 136 0.98 3.25 -10.59
N ASN A 137 2.18 3.74 -10.88
CA ASN A 137 2.42 4.99 -11.58
C ASN A 137 2.56 4.82 -13.11
N HIS A 138 2.42 3.61 -13.66
CA HIS A 138 2.53 3.41 -15.10
C HIS A 138 1.40 4.14 -15.82
N GLU A 139 1.69 4.87 -16.90
CA GLU A 139 0.73 5.75 -17.59
C GLU A 139 -0.60 5.06 -17.95
N HIS A 140 -0.53 3.84 -18.51
CA HIS A 140 -1.72 3.04 -18.85
C HIS A 140 -2.52 2.54 -17.65
N LEU A 141 -1.93 2.50 -16.45
CA LEU A 141 -2.56 1.99 -15.22
C LEU A 141 -3.01 3.13 -14.29
N GLN A 142 -2.39 4.32 -14.40
CA GLN A 142 -2.77 5.49 -13.62
C GLN A 142 -4.22 5.91 -13.88
N GLY A 143 -4.68 5.83 -15.12
CA GLY A 143 -6.08 6.11 -15.46
C GLY A 143 -7.03 5.19 -14.71
N ALA A 144 -6.74 3.89 -14.68
CA ALA A 144 -7.53 2.89 -13.99
C ALA A 144 -7.59 3.13 -12.47
N LEU A 145 -6.43 3.41 -11.86
CA LEU A 145 -6.36 3.73 -10.43
C LEU A 145 -7.14 5.03 -10.12
N SER A 146 -7.02 6.05 -10.96
CA SER A 146 -7.72 7.33 -10.78
C SER A 146 -9.23 7.17 -10.89
N THR A 147 -9.71 6.41 -11.89
CA THR A 147 -11.14 6.09 -12.03
C THR A 147 -11.65 5.31 -10.84
N ALA A 148 -10.95 4.26 -10.41
CA ALA A 148 -11.37 3.46 -9.25
C ALA A 148 -11.49 4.31 -7.97
N ARG A 149 -10.57 5.27 -7.77
CA ARG A 149 -10.62 6.21 -6.65
C ARG A 149 -11.82 7.17 -6.74
N GLN A 150 -12.08 7.71 -7.93
CA GLN A 150 -13.24 8.58 -8.17
C GLN A 150 -14.56 7.82 -7.93
N ASP A 151 -14.66 6.59 -8.43
CA ASP A 151 -15.83 5.73 -8.22
C ASP A 151 -16.02 5.41 -6.73
N LEU A 152 -14.93 5.13 -6.00
CA LEU A 152 -15.01 4.92 -4.55
C LEU A 152 -15.53 6.15 -3.81
N VAL A 153 -15.02 7.34 -4.14
CA VAL A 153 -15.49 8.60 -3.56
C VAL A 153 -16.97 8.81 -3.88
N ALA A 154 -17.40 8.53 -5.10
CA ALA A 154 -18.80 8.65 -5.51
C ALA A 154 -19.71 7.68 -4.74
N GLU A 155 -19.30 6.43 -4.55
CA GLU A 155 -20.07 5.43 -3.79
C GLU A 155 -20.12 5.75 -2.30
N ILE A 156 -19.02 6.22 -1.71
CA ILE A 156 -19.03 6.73 -0.34
C ILE A 156 -19.96 7.95 -0.23
N GLY A 157 -19.97 8.83 -1.25
CA GLY A 157 -20.87 9.98 -1.30
C GLY A 157 -22.34 9.58 -1.36
N LYS A 158 -22.68 8.47 -2.02
CA LYS A 158 -24.04 7.89 -1.99
C LYS A 158 -24.38 7.40 -0.58
N ALA A 159 -23.45 6.73 0.10
CA ALA A 159 -23.65 6.31 1.48
C ALA A 159 -23.91 7.52 2.39
N ASP A 160 -23.10 8.58 2.30
CA ASP A 160 -23.27 9.81 3.08
C ASP A 160 -24.62 10.50 2.84
N LYS A 161 -25.11 10.44 1.59
CA LYS A 161 -26.34 11.13 1.18
C LYS A 161 -27.61 10.35 1.52
N TYR A 162 -27.60 9.04 1.30
CA TYR A 162 -28.80 8.20 1.34
C TYR A 162 -28.88 7.28 2.56
N MET A 163 -27.84 7.21 3.40
CA MET A 163 -27.87 6.49 4.68
C MET A 163 -27.69 7.48 5.84
N PRO A 164 -28.78 7.90 6.51
CA PRO A 164 -28.69 8.81 7.66
C PRO A 164 -27.74 8.33 8.76
N GLU A 165 -27.64 7.01 8.95
CA GLU A 165 -26.73 6.38 9.91
C GLU A 165 -25.25 6.61 9.55
N LEU A 166 -24.92 6.81 8.27
CA LEU A 166 -23.55 7.00 7.78
C LEU A 166 -23.23 8.47 7.50
N LYS A 167 -24.01 9.41 8.02
CA LYS A 167 -23.77 10.83 7.76
C LYS A 167 -22.38 11.26 8.26
N GLY A 168 -21.62 11.93 7.41
CA GLY A 168 -20.23 12.34 7.64
C GLY A 168 -19.18 11.39 7.07
N ILE A 169 -19.57 10.19 6.60
CA ILE A 169 -18.62 9.16 6.14
C ILE A 169 -17.76 9.60 4.95
N LEU A 170 -18.26 10.52 4.12
CA LEU A 170 -17.52 11.05 2.98
C LEU A 170 -16.34 11.93 3.39
N ASP A 171 -16.52 12.76 4.41
CA ASP A 171 -15.44 13.64 4.88
C ASP A 171 -14.33 12.81 5.53
N ILE A 172 -14.71 11.76 6.29
CA ILE A 172 -13.75 10.77 6.81
C ILE A 172 -12.99 10.10 5.67
N TRP A 173 -13.68 9.68 4.60
CA TRP A 173 -13.03 9.01 3.46
C TRP A 173 -12.00 9.90 2.76
N LYS A 174 -12.31 11.18 2.54
CA LYS A 174 -11.38 12.12 1.89
C LYS A 174 -10.09 12.29 2.68
N GLU A 175 -10.17 12.34 4.01
CA GLU A 175 -8.98 12.38 4.87
C GLU A 175 -8.26 11.03 4.88
N PHE A 176 -9.02 9.94 5.07
CA PHE A 176 -8.49 8.59 5.17
C PHE A 176 -7.75 8.14 3.90
N GLU A 177 -8.32 8.34 2.71
CA GLU A 177 -7.76 7.79 1.47
C GLU A 177 -6.36 8.36 1.22
N SER A 178 -6.21 9.68 1.33
CA SER A 178 -4.92 10.36 1.18
C SER A 178 -3.90 9.85 2.19
N ASP A 179 -4.28 9.77 3.48
CA ASP A 179 -3.40 9.32 4.55
C ASP A 179 -3.04 7.83 4.44
N TYR A 180 -3.97 6.98 4.02
CA TYR A 180 -3.75 5.55 3.77
C TYR A 180 -2.63 5.32 2.76
N TYR A 181 -2.67 6.05 1.66
CA TYR A 181 -1.63 5.93 0.64
C TYR A 181 -0.32 6.60 1.05
N ALA A 182 -0.36 7.72 1.78
CA ALA A 182 0.84 8.31 2.37
C ALA A 182 1.53 7.30 3.30
N ARG A 183 0.76 6.62 4.16
CA ARG A 183 1.30 5.56 5.03
C ARG A 183 1.89 4.40 4.24
N ALA A 184 1.29 4.00 3.11
CA ALA A 184 1.84 2.95 2.27
C ALA A 184 3.22 3.33 1.67
N VAL A 185 3.36 4.59 1.22
CA VAL A 185 4.63 5.16 0.74
C VAL A 185 5.67 5.21 1.87
N ASP A 186 5.29 5.75 3.02
CA ASP A 186 6.18 5.88 4.18
C ASP A 186 6.66 4.50 4.65
N LYS A 187 5.75 3.54 4.77
CA LYS A 187 6.09 2.17 5.19
C LYS A 187 7.05 1.49 4.21
N ALA A 188 6.85 1.65 2.91
CA ALA A 188 7.75 1.10 1.90
C ALA A 188 9.14 1.76 1.97
N THR A 189 9.18 3.07 2.17
CA THR A 189 10.40 3.87 2.31
C THR A 189 11.18 3.49 3.57
N GLU A 190 10.52 3.45 4.73
CA GLU A 190 11.05 2.96 6.01
C GLU A 190 11.63 1.55 5.83
N TYR A 191 10.88 0.66 5.16
CA TYR A 191 11.32 -0.70 4.96
C TYR A 191 12.60 -0.78 4.12
N MET A 192 12.68 -0.03 3.02
CA MET A 192 13.85 0.04 2.15
C MET A 192 15.06 0.64 2.87
N LEU A 193 14.88 1.79 3.53
CA LEU A 193 15.97 2.51 4.23
C LEU A 193 16.61 1.66 5.30
N ALA A 194 15.82 0.95 6.11
CA ALA A 194 16.37 0.10 7.17
C ALA A 194 17.31 -1.00 6.61
N ARG A 195 17.02 -1.52 5.41
CA ARG A 195 17.76 -2.65 4.81
C ARG A 195 19.00 -2.16 4.09
N ILE A 196 18.88 -1.06 3.37
CA ILE A 196 20.03 -0.37 2.77
C ILE A 196 21.00 0.08 3.87
N THR A 197 20.49 0.64 4.97
CA THR A 197 21.32 1.02 6.12
C THR A 197 22.03 -0.18 6.71
N ARG A 198 21.33 -1.30 6.94
CA ARG A 198 21.96 -2.53 7.44
C ARG A 198 23.08 -3.03 6.52
N ILE A 199 22.84 -3.09 5.20
CA ILE A 199 23.85 -3.48 4.21
C ILE A 199 25.11 -2.62 4.36
N ASN A 200 24.93 -1.30 4.44
CA ASN A 200 26.05 -0.36 4.56
C ASN A 200 26.79 -0.49 5.90
N CYS A 201 26.06 -0.63 7.01
CA CYS A 201 26.67 -0.71 8.35
C CYS A 201 27.30 -2.08 8.66
N GLN A 202 26.98 -3.14 7.92
CA GLN A 202 27.64 -4.46 8.09
C GLN A 202 28.95 -4.58 7.31
N MET A 203 29.24 -3.68 6.36
CA MET A 203 30.51 -3.68 5.62
C MET A 203 31.76 -3.68 6.54
N PRO A 204 31.84 -2.83 7.59
CA PRO A 204 33.02 -2.80 8.46
C PRO A 204 33.23 -4.06 9.32
N LEU A 205 32.24 -4.95 9.42
CA LEU A 205 32.22 -6.09 10.35
C LEU A 205 32.56 -7.44 9.69
N GLY A 206 33.10 -7.42 8.47
CA GLY A 206 33.55 -8.64 7.77
C GLY A 206 33.29 -8.69 6.26
N GLY A 207 32.69 -7.65 5.67
CA GLY A 207 32.51 -7.54 4.23
C GLY A 207 33.75 -6.99 3.55
N THR A 208 34.37 -7.77 2.67
CA THR A 208 35.41 -7.26 1.76
C THR A 208 34.83 -7.02 0.37
N LEU A 209 35.18 -5.91 -0.29
CA LEU A 209 34.79 -5.66 -1.68
C LEU A 209 35.40 -6.69 -2.66
N ASN A 210 36.40 -7.46 -2.22
CA ASN A 210 36.91 -8.60 -2.98
C ASN A 210 35.92 -9.78 -3.01
N ASN A 211 34.90 -9.77 -2.15
CA ASN A 211 33.83 -10.75 -2.16
C ASN A 211 32.75 -10.31 -3.17
N PRO A 212 32.51 -11.08 -4.25
CA PRO A 212 31.58 -10.67 -5.29
C PRO A 212 30.13 -10.53 -4.80
N ALA A 213 29.73 -11.25 -3.75
CA ALA A 213 28.38 -11.11 -3.17
C ALA A 213 28.23 -9.80 -2.41
N VAL A 214 29.27 -9.40 -1.67
CA VAL A 214 29.32 -8.13 -0.94
C VAL A 214 29.33 -6.95 -1.92
N ALA A 215 30.18 -7.00 -2.95
CA ALA A 215 30.25 -5.97 -3.98
C ALA A 215 28.90 -5.79 -4.70
N MET A 216 28.25 -6.90 -5.08
CA MET A 216 26.91 -6.89 -5.69
C MET A 216 25.87 -6.25 -4.77
N LEU A 217 25.89 -6.60 -3.48
CA LEU A 217 24.90 -6.11 -2.53
C LEU A 217 25.04 -4.60 -2.30
N ILE A 218 26.27 -4.10 -2.21
CA ILE A 218 26.56 -2.67 -2.01
C ILE A 218 26.21 -1.85 -3.25
N ASP A 219 26.67 -2.25 -4.45
CA ASP A 219 26.32 -1.55 -5.70
C ASP A 219 24.80 -1.58 -5.94
N GLY A 220 24.18 -2.74 -5.74
CA GLY A 220 22.73 -2.88 -5.84
C GLY A 220 21.98 -2.00 -4.83
N ALA A 221 22.42 -1.94 -3.57
CA ALA A 221 21.82 -1.09 -2.55
C ALA A 221 21.98 0.40 -2.86
N ALA A 222 23.13 0.82 -3.42
CA ALA A 222 23.35 2.19 -3.84
C ALA A 222 22.38 2.60 -4.97
N ARG A 223 22.26 1.79 -6.02
CA ARG A 223 21.30 2.02 -7.12
C ARG A 223 19.86 2.03 -6.61
N LEU A 224 19.53 1.14 -5.68
CA LEU A 224 18.20 1.10 -5.08
C LEU A 224 17.91 2.36 -4.25
N LYS A 225 18.90 2.88 -3.52
CA LYS A 225 18.79 4.14 -2.78
C LYS A 225 18.48 5.30 -3.71
N GLU A 226 19.17 5.40 -4.85
CA GLU A 226 18.89 6.42 -5.87
C GLU A 226 17.47 6.29 -6.42
N ALA A 227 17.00 5.05 -6.65
CA ALA A 227 15.66 4.78 -7.17
C ALA A 227 14.54 4.91 -6.12
N MET A 228 14.85 5.18 -4.85
CA MET A 228 13.83 5.36 -3.80
C MET A 228 12.93 6.57 -4.04
N ASN A 229 13.39 7.57 -4.79
CA ASN A 229 12.54 8.70 -5.19
C ASN A 229 11.33 8.28 -6.06
N ARG A 230 11.34 7.06 -6.61
CA ARG A 230 10.21 6.48 -7.35
C ARG A 230 9.15 5.83 -6.44
N ILE A 231 9.42 5.74 -5.13
CA ILE A 231 8.45 5.28 -4.13
C ILE A 231 7.55 6.47 -3.81
N GLU A 232 6.62 6.71 -4.71
CA GLU A 232 5.60 7.72 -4.62
C GLU A 232 4.35 7.23 -5.34
N LEU A 233 3.23 7.88 -5.10
CA LEU A 233 2.01 7.64 -5.85
C LEU A 233 1.62 8.96 -6.50
N SER A 234 1.94 9.09 -7.80
CA SER A 234 1.82 10.35 -8.53
C SER A 234 0.36 10.86 -8.56
N ALA A 235 -0.61 9.94 -8.47
CA ALA A 235 -2.04 10.25 -8.37
C ALA A 235 -2.46 10.96 -7.06
N LEU A 236 -1.55 11.17 -6.11
CA LEU A 236 -1.83 11.74 -4.78
C LEU A 236 -1.06 13.01 -4.44
N ILE A 237 -0.11 13.42 -5.27
CA ILE A 237 0.82 14.50 -4.95
C ILE A 237 0.46 15.75 -5.77
N GLY A 238 -0.20 16.71 -5.11
CA GLY A 238 0.16 18.11 -5.35
C GLY A 238 1.62 18.29 -4.93
N LYS A 239 2.47 18.67 -5.88
CA LYS A 239 3.95 18.75 -5.79
C LYS A 239 4.48 19.05 -4.36
N GLY A 240 5.28 18.14 -3.81
CA GLY A 240 6.23 18.49 -2.75
C GLY A 240 6.47 17.42 -1.70
N ARG A 241 7.55 16.63 -1.85
CA ARG A 241 8.32 16.13 -0.71
C ARG A 241 9.80 16.32 -0.99
N ASN A 242 10.43 17.20 -0.21
CA ASN A 242 11.88 17.43 -0.17
C ASN A 242 12.54 16.41 0.78
N GLY A 243 13.62 15.81 0.29
CA GLY A 243 14.81 15.36 1.04
C GLY A 243 14.63 14.42 2.23
N TYR A 244 14.98 13.14 2.06
CA TYR A 244 15.26 12.24 3.20
C TYR A 244 16.70 12.42 3.69
N ASN A 245 16.84 12.73 4.98
CA ASN A 245 18.12 12.89 5.69
C ASN A 245 18.88 11.57 5.83
N GLN A 246 20.20 11.67 5.84
CA GLN A 246 21.16 10.57 5.86
C GLN A 246 21.06 9.76 7.16
N GLY A 247 20.72 8.47 7.08
CA GLY A 247 20.82 7.54 8.20
C GLY A 247 22.28 7.29 8.57
N VAL A 248 22.71 7.81 9.72
CA VAL A 248 24.03 7.57 10.32
C VAL A 248 24.01 6.21 11.02
N CYS A 249 25.08 5.42 10.90
CA CYS A 249 25.22 4.04 11.42
C CYS A 249 25.26 3.92 12.97
N THR A 250 24.50 4.71 13.72
CA THR A 250 24.74 4.89 15.16
C THR A 250 24.00 3.93 16.12
N GLU A 251 23.18 2.98 15.66
CA GLU A 251 22.38 2.16 16.59
C GLU A 251 22.24 0.67 16.20
N LEU A 252 23.33 -0.11 16.26
CA LEU A 252 23.25 -1.58 16.15
C LEU A 252 24.00 -2.34 17.25
N HIS A 253 24.21 -1.73 18.43
CA HIS A 253 24.92 -2.37 19.56
C HIS A 253 24.13 -2.43 20.87
N ARG A 254 22.82 -2.72 20.81
CA ARG A 254 22.09 -3.26 21.96
C ARG A 254 21.09 -4.29 21.47
N TYR A 255 21.44 -5.57 21.62
CA TYR A 255 20.65 -6.73 22.05
C TYR A 255 21.44 -8.01 21.71
#